data_AF-A0A330HTT9-F1
#
_entry.id   AF-A0A330HTT9-F1
#
_cell.length_a   1.000
_cell.length_b   1.000
_cell.length_c   1.000
_cell.angle_alpha   90.00
_cell.angle_beta   90.00
_cell.angle_gamma   90.00
#
_symmetry.space_group_name_H-M   'P 1'
#
loop_
_entity.id
_entity.type
_entity.pdbx_description
1 polymer ?
#
loop_
_entity_poly.entity_id
_entity_poly.type
_entity_poly.pdbx_seq_one_letter_code
_entity_poly.pdbx_strand_id
1 'polypeptide(L)'
;MKVRYVAGVSWPRSGHHLMHRLALAYFGGDFRYCLFYTSDPACCGSAPCTRLGMNFTKNHDFDLSVPILPDVPYLIQYRSLTPATISDFELYLLDGGADTKESFQEFARIRAEGWAAFMAKWVDSPVRFERLLVRYEDLVADPHRAFDAAVRFFAPGTKPDQERLARVIEGETHVAVTKQEGEKWTEKAGVRAFRKVEAFRFHDAGFFSELEAFAQEKRRSLAVAPVAEPARGVARRALDGLARSARLVGIGR
;
A
#
# COMPACT_ATOMS: atom_id res chain seq x y z
N MET A 1 -2.70 23.33 11.72
CA MET A 1 -2.64 22.19 12.69
C MET A 1 -1.25 21.58 12.56
N LYS A 2 -0.52 21.25 13.64
CA LYS A 2 0.83 20.68 13.45
C LYS A 2 0.72 19.23 12.98
N VAL A 3 0.99 19.01 11.70
CA VAL A 3 1.06 17.68 11.08
C VAL A 3 2.50 17.18 11.20
N ARG A 4 2.72 16.02 11.84
CA ARG A 4 4.06 15.42 11.92
C ARG A 4 4.41 14.67 10.63
N TYR A 5 5.68 14.30 10.49
CA TYR A 5 6.10 13.33 9.50
C TYR A 5 5.62 11.93 9.89
N VAL A 6 5.18 11.15 8.91
CA VAL A 6 4.81 9.74 8.99
C VAL A 6 5.36 9.01 7.77
N ALA A 7 6.11 7.94 8.00
CA ALA A 7 6.59 7.08 6.93
C ALA A 7 5.48 6.12 6.48
N GLY A 8 4.96 6.31 5.26
CA GLY A 8 3.99 5.39 4.68
C GLY A 8 4.67 4.19 4.03
N VAL A 9 4.39 3.01 4.56
CA VAL A 9 4.82 1.73 3.99
C VAL A 9 3.58 0.93 3.62
N SER A 10 3.53 0.34 2.43
CA SER A 10 2.32 -0.35 1.99
C SER A 10 2.58 -1.56 1.13
N TRP A 11 1.83 -2.63 1.32
CA TRP A 11 1.75 -3.67 0.29
C TRP A 11 1.06 -3.08 -0.95
N PRO A 12 1.53 -3.38 -2.19
CA PRO A 12 0.87 -2.92 -3.40
C PRO A 12 -0.65 -3.09 -3.37
N ARG A 13 -1.34 -2.11 -3.94
CA ARG A 13 -2.81 -2.11 -4.07
C ARG A 13 -3.59 -2.10 -2.74
N SER A 14 -2.97 -1.62 -1.66
CA SER A 14 -3.57 -1.49 -0.32
C SER A 14 -4.12 -0.10 0.01
N GLY A 15 -4.47 0.70 -1.01
CA GLY A 15 -5.11 2.01 -0.81
C GLY A 15 -4.17 3.15 -0.40
N HIS A 16 -2.88 3.10 -0.73
CA HIS A 16 -1.94 4.18 -0.37
C HIS A 16 -2.32 5.52 -1.01
N HIS A 17 -2.65 5.53 -2.30
CA HIS A 17 -3.08 6.76 -2.97
C HIS A 17 -4.42 7.28 -2.41
N LEU A 18 -5.32 6.39 -2.00
CA LEU A 18 -6.57 6.77 -1.33
C LEU A 18 -6.25 7.48 0.00
N MET A 19 -5.43 6.89 0.87
CA MET A 19 -5.02 7.51 2.13
C MET A 19 -4.34 8.87 1.91
N HIS A 20 -3.45 8.97 0.92
CA HIS A 20 -2.82 10.24 0.55
C HIS A 20 -3.87 11.29 0.15
N ARG A 21 -4.81 10.98 -0.74
CA ARG A 21 -5.84 11.94 -1.18
C ARG A 21 -6.74 12.39 -0.03
N LEU A 22 -7.19 11.46 0.82
CA LEU A 22 -7.97 11.78 2.00
C LEU A 22 -7.20 12.73 2.93
N ALA A 23 -5.94 12.40 3.25
CA ALA A 23 -5.10 13.24 4.11
C ALA A 23 -4.85 14.62 3.49
N LEU A 24 -4.55 14.68 2.19
CA LEU A 24 -4.35 15.95 1.48
C LEU A 24 -5.62 16.82 1.50
N ALA A 25 -6.79 16.24 1.25
CA ALA A 25 -8.07 16.96 1.30
C ALA A 25 -8.41 17.44 2.73
N TYR A 26 -8.09 16.63 3.74
CA TYR A 26 -8.37 16.96 5.14
C TYR A 26 -7.40 18.00 5.72
N PHE A 27 -6.10 17.92 5.45
CA PHE A 27 -5.11 18.84 6.00
C PHE A 27 -4.82 20.05 5.10
N GLY A 28 -5.15 19.96 3.81
CA GLY A 28 -4.93 21.03 2.84
C GLY A 28 -3.44 21.38 2.68
N GLY A 29 -3.13 22.67 2.60
CA GLY A 29 -1.76 23.17 2.37
C GLY A 29 -0.74 22.83 3.47
N ASP A 30 -1.20 22.38 4.64
CA ASP A 30 -0.34 21.93 5.75
C ASP A 30 0.24 20.52 5.50
N PHE A 31 -0.23 19.80 4.47
CA PHE A 31 0.17 18.42 4.19
C PHE A 31 0.97 18.31 2.90
N ARG A 32 2.20 17.81 3.03
CA ARG A 32 3.11 17.57 1.91
C ARG A 32 3.41 16.09 1.77
N TYR A 33 3.23 15.60 0.56
CA TYR A 33 3.43 14.21 0.21
C TYR A 33 4.64 14.04 -0.71
N CYS A 34 5.47 13.04 -0.42
CA CYS A 34 6.57 12.64 -1.28
C CYS A 34 6.27 11.31 -1.96
N LEU A 35 6.22 11.36 -3.29
CA LEU A 35 6.18 10.17 -4.14
C LEU A 35 7.61 9.63 -4.30
N PHE A 36 7.97 8.59 -3.55
CA PHE A 36 9.33 8.01 -3.57
C PHE A 36 9.77 7.53 -4.97
N TYR A 37 8.83 6.99 -5.75
CA TYR A 37 9.06 6.51 -7.12
C TYR A 37 8.88 7.63 -8.15
N THR A 38 9.57 8.76 -7.96
CA THR A 38 9.59 9.87 -8.90
C THR A 38 10.87 9.87 -9.74
N SER A 39 10.79 10.37 -10.96
CA SER A 39 11.96 10.65 -11.81
C SER A 39 12.59 12.01 -11.51
N ASP A 40 12.09 12.73 -10.50
CA ASP A 40 12.64 14.02 -10.07
C ASP A 40 14.10 13.85 -9.57
N PRO A 41 15.09 14.47 -10.22
CA PRO A 41 16.48 14.43 -9.81
C PRO A 41 16.73 14.98 -8.39
N ALA A 42 15.82 15.81 -7.87
CA ALA A 42 15.89 16.35 -6.51
C ALA A 42 15.32 15.40 -5.44
N CYS A 43 14.85 14.20 -5.82
CA CYS A 43 14.38 13.21 -4.86
C CYS A 43 15.54 12.64 -4.04
N CYS A 44 15.39 12.61 -2.71
CA CYS A 44 16.42 12.07 -1.81
C CYS A 44 16.68 10.56 -1.98
N GLY A 45 15.77 9.81 -2.61
CA GLY A 45 15.87 8.37 -2.80
C GLY A 45 15.88 7.55 -1.50
N SER A 46 15.63 8.17 -0.34
CA SER A 46 15.72 7.52 0.98
C SER A 46 14.34 7.26 1.60
N ALA A 47 14.27 6.20 2.39
CA ALA A 47 13.13 5.89 3.25
C ALA A 47 13.67 5.67 4.67
N PRO A 48 13.36 6.54 5.64
CA PRO A 48 12.50 7.73 5.54
C PRO A 48 13.02 8.85 4.61
N CYS A 49 12.13 9.73 4.17
CA CYS A 49 12.50 10.89 3.36
C CYS A 49 13.21 11.95 4.21
N THR A 50 14.32 12.48 3.70
CA THR A 50 15.11 13.51 4.40
C THR A 50 14.71 14.95 4.04
N ARG A 51 13.76 15.13 3.11
CA ARG A 51 13.31 16.46 2.68
C ARG A 51 12.51 17.14 3.80
N LEU A 52 12.94 18.33 4.20
CA LEU A 52 12.28 19.12 5.22
C LEU A 52 10.83 19.48 4.84
N GLY A 53 9.94 19.41 5.83
CA GLY A 53 8.53 19.76 5.69
C GLY A 53 7.67 18.69 5.01
N MET A 54 8.18 17.48 4.72
CA MET A 54 7.34 16.37 4.29
C MET A 54 6.54 15.81 5.46
N ASN A 55 5.28 15.43 5.20
CA ASN A 55 4.40 14.84 6.20
C ASN A 55 4.13 13.36 5.92
N PHE A 56 4.12 12.95 4.66
CA PHE A 56 3.84 11.56 4.29
C PHE A 56 4.67 11.11 3.09
N THR A 57 5.15 9.87 3.13
CA THR A 57 5.93 9.26 2.04
C THR A 57 5.32 7.94 1.62
N LYS A 58 5.53 7.56 0.37
CA LYS A 58 5.15 6.23 -0.13
C LYS A 58 6.35 5.31 -0.24
N ASN A 59 6.28 4.11 0.32
CA ASN A 59 7.24 3.04 0.01
C ASN A 59 6.52 1.68 0.00
N HIS A 60 6.89 0.79 -0.93
CA HIS A 60 6.37 -0.59 -0.99
C HIS A 60 7.32 -1.63 -0.39
N ASP A 61 8.58 -1.26 -0.14
CA ASP A 61 9.65 -2.07 0.42
C ASP A 61 9.76 -3.45 -0.24
N PHE A 62 9.75 -3.45 -1.58
CA PHE A 62 9.67 -4.68 -2.39
C PHE A 62 10.79 -5.68 -2.10
N ASP A 63 11.98 -5.20 -1.75
CA ASP A 63 13.15 -6.01 -1.44
C ASP A 63 13.38 -6.18 0.07
N LEU A 64 12.47 -5.66 0.90
CA LEU A 64 12.54 -5.70 2.36
C LEU A 64 13.83 -5.08 2.92
N SER A 65 14.45 -4.16 2.19
CA SER A 65 15.71 -3.52 2.59
C SER A 65 15.51 -2.29 3.48
N VAL A 66 14.32 -1.69 3.52
CA VAL A 66 14.07 -0.47 4.31
C VAL A 66 14.17 -0.79 5.80
N PRO A 67 15.09 -0.17 6.56
CA PRO A 67 15.20 -0.44 7.99
C PRO A 67 13.98 0.10 8.74
N ILE A 68 13.58 -0.63 9.80
CA ILE A 68 12.61 -0.14 10.77
C ILE A 68 13.37 0.73 11.77
N LEU A 69 13.07 2.03 11.79
CA LEU A 69 13.72 2.99 12.68
C LEU A 69 12.81 3.28 13.89
N PRO A 70 13.27 3.09 15.14
CA PRO A 70 12.42 3.26 16.33
C PRO A 70 11.78 4.63 16.49
N ASP A 71 12.48 5.69 16.08
CA ASP A 71 12.07 7.09 16.25
C ASP A 71 11.21 7.63 15.09
N VAL A 72 10.78 6.76 14.18
CA VAL A 72 9.97 7.12 13.02
C VAL A 72 8.56 6.55 13.20
N PRO A 73 7.50 7.36 13.12
CA PRO A 73 6.14 6.85 13.09
C PRO A 73 5.82 6.29 11.70
N TYR A 74 5.33 5.06 11.64
CA TYR A 74 4.96 4.40 10.39
C TYR A 74 3.45 4.26 10.24
N LEU A 75 2.91 4.55 9.06
CA LEU A 75 1.56 4.15 8.67
C LEU A 75 1.69 2.99 7.69
N ILE A 76 1.27 1.80 8.12
CA ILE A 76 1.45 0.55 7.40
C ILE A 76 0.11 0.14 6.79
N GLN A 77 0.02 0.19 5.46
CA GLN A 77 -1.19 -0.19 4.74
C GLN A 77 -1.04 -1.58 4.12
N TYR A 78 -2.00 -2.44 4.38
CA TYR A 78 -2.01 -3.78 3.82
C TYR A 78 -3.44 -4.19 3.44
N ARG A 79 -3.54 -5.25 2.65
CA ARG A 79 -4.80 -5.77 2.12
C ARG A 79 -4.71 -7.29 2.09
N SER A 80 -5.86 -7.96 2.12
CA SER A 80 -5.93 -9.40 1.92
C SER A 80 -5.26 -9.78 0.58
N LEU A 81 -4.57 -10.91 0.57
CA LEU A 81 -3.70 -11.33 -0.54
C LEU A 81 -4.46 -11.36 -1.87
N THR A 82 -5.55 -12.13 -1.94
CA THR A 82 -6.31 -12.37 -3.17
C THR A 82 -6.75 -11.09 -3.87
N PRO A 83 -7.51 -10.16 -3.23
CA PRO A 83 -7.95 -8.94 -3.90
C PRO A 83 -6.81 -7.96 -4.20
N ALA A 84 -5.70 -7.98 -3.44
CA ALA A 84 -4.51 -7.20 -3.77
C ALA A 84 -3.82 -7.73 -5.03
N THR A 85 -3.60 -9.05 -5.10
CA THR A 85 -2.98 -9.75 -6.24
C THR A 85 -3.79 -9.57 -7.52
N ILE A 86 -5.12 -9.71 -7.48
CA ILE A 86 -5.99 -9.47 -8.64
C ILE A 86 -5.83 -8.02 -9.13
N SER A 87 -5.90 -7.05 -8.21
CA SER A 87 -5.77 -5.65 -8.58
C SER A 87 -4.40 -5.30 -9.15
N ASP A 88 -3.36 -6.02 -8.76
CA ASP A 88 -2.00 -5.79 -9.22
C ASP A 88 -1.74 -6.48 -10.57
N PHE A 89 -2.34 -7.66 -10.77
CA PHE A 89 -2.31 -8.35 -12.05
C PHE A 89 -2.98 -7.52 -13.14
N GLU A 90 -4.07 -6.81 -12.84
CA GLU A 90 -4.67 -5.87 -13.80
C GLU A 90 -3.70 -4.78 -14.27
N LEU A 91 -2.83 -4.27 -13.39
CA LEU A 91 -1.79 -3.32 -13.80
C LEU A 91 -0.72 -4.00 -14.65
N TYR A 92 -0.29 -5.20 -14.26
CA TYR A 92 0.64 -6.00 -15.06
C TYR A 92 0.17 -6.20 -16.51
N LEU A 93 -1.15 -6.33 -16.73
CA LEU A 93 -1.72 -6.45 -18.07
C LEU A 93 -1.74 -5.14 -18.86
N LEU A 94 -1.86 -3.99 -18.18
CA LEU A 94 -1.70 -2.68 -18.81
C LEU A 94 -0.25 -2.48 -19.27
N ASP A 95 0.71 -3.07 -18.54
CA ASP A 95 2.14 -3.04 -18.86
C ASP A 95 2.55 -4.09 -19.92
N GLY A 96 1.58 -4.71 -20.61
CA GLY A 96 1.82 -5.69 -21.68
C GLY A 96 1.97 -7.13 -21.22
N GLY A 97 1.62 -7.44 -19.97
CA GLY A 97 1.56 -8.78 -19.44
C GLY A 97 0.59 -9.71 -20.18
N ALA A 98 0.85 -11.02 -20.10
CA ALA A 98 0.01 -12.03 -20.74
C ALA A 98 -1.33 -12.20 -20.00
N ASP A 99 -2.44 -12.13 -20.74
CA ASP A 99 -3.79 -12.26 -20.19
C ASP A 99 -4.28 -13.72 -20.23
N THR A 100 -3.64 -14.59 -19.45
CA THR A 100 -4.02 -16.02 -19.34
C THR A 100 -4.11 -16.47 -17.89
N LYS A 101 -4.82 -17.59 -17.66
CA LYS A 101 -4.94 -18.20 -16.33
C LYS A 101 -3.56 -18.59 -15.79
N GLU A 102 -2.71 -19.16 -16.64
CA GLU A 102 -1.36 -19.62 -16.30
C GLU A 102 -0.47 -18.44 -15.89
N SER A 103 -0.52 -17.33 -16.65
CA SER A 103 0.22 -16.11 -16.32
C SER A 103 -0.24 -15.52 -14.98
N PHE A 104 -1.55 -15.51 -14.73
CA PHE A 104 -2.10 -15.06 -13.45
C PHE A 104 -1.66 -15.96 -12.29
N GLN A 105 -1.71 -17.28 -12.44
CA GLN A 105 -1.31 -18.20 -11.38
C GLN A 105 0.17 -18.04 -11.02
N GLU A 106 1.05 -17.88 -12.02
CA GLU A 106 2.47 -17.64 -11.79
C GLU A 106 2.71 -16.30 -11.08
N PHE A 107 2.09 -15.23 -11.58
CA PHE A 107 2.13 -13.92 -10.94
C PHE A 107 1.67 -13.99 -9.48
N ALA A 108 0.56 -14.69 -9.22
CA ALA A 108 -0.04 -14.81 -7.90
C ALA A 108 0.87 -15.53 -6.90
N ARG A 109 1.58 -16.58 -7.30
CA ARG A 109 2.54 -17.29 -6.43
C ARG A 109 3.70 -16.39 -6.00
N ILE A 110 4.29 -15.64 -6.94
CA ILE A 110 5.35 -14.66 -6.64
C ILE A 110 4.83 -13.59 -5.66
N ARG A 111 3.60 -13.10 -5.87
CA ARG A 111 2.97 -12.13 -4.96
C ARG A 111 2.70 -12.70 -3.58
N ALA A 112 2.32 -13.97 -3.47
CA ALA A 112 2.08 -14.62 -2.18
C ALA A 112 3.33 -14.67 -1.30
N GLU A 113 4.49 -14.97 -1.88
CA GLU A 113 5.76 -14.96 -1.14
C GLU A 113 6.13 -13.55 -0.65
N GLY A 114 6.07 -12.57 -1.55
CA GLY A 114 6.37 -11.17 -1.21
C GLY A 114 5.39 -10.63 -0.16
N TRP A 115 4.11 -10.97 -0.27
CA TRP A 115 3.09 -10.59 0.70
C TRP A 115 3.40 -11.19 2.07
N ALA A 116 3.70 -12.49 2.14
CA ALA A 116 4.02 -13.17 3.39
C ALA A 116 5.20 -12.51 4.12
N ALA A 117 6.25 -12.16 3.36
CA ALA A 117 7.44 -11.54 3.90
C ALA A 117 7.22 -10.07 4.31
N PHE A 118 6.46 -9.30 3.52
CA PHE A 118 6.03 -7.95 3.89
C PHE A 118 5.22 -7.95 5.19
N MET A 119 4.24 -8.85 5.29
CA MET A 119 3.38 -8.97 6.48
C MET A 119 4.21 -9.35 7.71
N ALA A 120 5.11 -10.33 7.60
CA ALA A 120 5.99 -10.72 8.70
C ALA A 120 6.86 -9.55 9.18
N LYS A 121 7.46 -8.78 8.26
CA LYS A 121 8.33 -7.66 8.59
C LYS A 121 7.59 -6.47 9.20
N TRP A 122 6.52 -6.01 8.55
CA TRP A 122 5.89 -4.73 8.87
C TRP A 122 4.68 -4.87 9.80
N VAL A 123 3.89 -5.94 9.64
CA VAL A 123 2.66 -6.15 10.41
C VAL A 123 2.95 -6.98 11.67
N ASP A 124 3.68 -8.08 11.54
CA ASP A 124 3.96 -8.98 12.67
C ASP A 124 5.29 -8.72 13.36
N SER A 125 5.98 -7.63 12.98
CA SER A 125 7.30 -7.31 13.49
C SER A 125 7.40 -7.48 15.01
N PRO A 126 8.38 -8.24 15.52
CA PRO A 126 8.64 -8.32 16.96
C PRO A 126 9.33 -7.06 17.48
N VAL A 127 9.93 -6.27 16.59
CA VAL A 127 10.56 -5.00 16.91
C VAL A 127 9.47 -3.99 17.30
N ARG A 128 9.64 -3.33 18.44
CA ARG A 128 8.73 -2.26 18.87
C ARG A 128 9.12 -0.95 18.20
N PHE A 129 8.16 -0.35 17.52
CA PHE A 129 8.25 0.98 16.94
C PHE A 129 6.83 1.56 16.84
N GLU A 130 6.73 2.88 16.70
CA GLU A 130 5.43 3.52 16.57
C GLU A 130 4.82 3.22 15.19
N ARG A 131 3.64 2.59 15.18
CA ARG A 131 2.94 2.26 13.93
C ARG A 131 1.42 2.36 14.03
N LEU A 132 0.80 2.85 12.97
CA LEU A 132 -0.62 2.69 12.69
C LEU A 132 -0.79 1.64 11.59
N LEU A 133 -1.48 0.55 11.92
CA LEU A 133 -1.85 -0.48 10.96
C LEU A 133 -3.20 -0.13 10.32
N VAL A 134 -3.25 -0.02 8.99
CA VAL A 134 -4.48 0.25 8.24
C VAL A 134 -4.72 -0.88 7.25
N ARG A 135 -5.66 -1.76 7.59
CA ARG A 135 -6.15 -2.76 6.66
C ARG A 135 -7.09 -2.09 5.65
N TYR A 136 -6.89 -2.35 4.37
CA TYR A 136 -7.71 -1.78 3.31
C TYR A 136 -9.20 -2.12 3.48
N GLU A 137 -9.50 -3.36 3.86
CA GLU A 137 -10.88 -3.80 4.10
C GLU A 137 -11.56 -2.98 5.21
N ASP A 138 -10.84 -2.65 6.28
CA ASP A 138 -11.38 -1.81 7.36
C ASP A 138 -11.59 -0.37 6.90
N LEU A 139 -10.66 0.17 6.10
CA LEU A 139 -10.78 1.52 5.54
C LEU A 139 -12.00 1.68 4.62
N VAL A 140 -12.36 0.65 3.86
CA VAL A 140 -13.52 0.73 2.95
C VAL A 140 -14.83 0.27 3.58
N ALA A 141 -14.78 -0.44 4.70
CA ALA A 141 -15.98 -0.85 5.44
C ALA A 141 -16.43 0.22 6.45
N ASP A 142 -15.48 0.86 7.13
CA ASP A 142 -15.71 1.97 8.06
C ASP A 142 -14.65 3.08 7.85
N PRO A 143 -14.80 3.87 6.77
CA PRO A 143 -13.84 4.91 6.45
C PRO A 143 -13.76 5.97 7.52
N HIS A 144 -14.85 6.24 8.25
CA HIS A 144 -14.85 7.27 9.30
C HIS A 144 -13.90 6.88 10.43
N ARG A 145 -14.03 5.66 10.96
CA ARG A 145 -13.15 5.16 12.03
C ARG A 145 -11.71 5.05 11.58
N ALA A 146 -11.46 4.45 10.41
CA ALA A 146 -10.11 4.23 9.91
C ALA A 146 -9.39 5.55 9.61
N PHE A 147 -10.09 6.52 9.02
CA PHE A 147 -9.50 7.81 8.69
C PHE A 147 -9.37 8.72 9.93
N ASP A 148 -10.28 8.67 10.91
CA ASP A 148 -10.12 9.39 12.19
C ASP A 148 -8.84 8.95 12.91
N ALA A 149 -8.57 7.64 12.95
CA ALA A 149 -7.33 7.10 13.50
C ALA A 149 -6.09 7.62 12.75
N ALA A 150 -6.14 7.68 11.41
CA ALA A 150 -5.06 8.25 10.60
C ALA A 150 -4.86 9.75 10.88
N VAL A 151 -5.93 10.55 10.96
CA VAL A 151 -5.83 11.98 11.28
C VAL A 151 -5.16 12.19 12.64
N ARG A 152 -5.55 11.44 13.67
CA ARG A 152 -4.90 11.51 14.99
C ARG A 152 -3.45 11.08 14.95
N PHE A 153 -3.13 10.10 14.10
CA PHE A 153 -1.76 9.64 13.91
C PHE A 153 -0.89 10.67 13.18
N PHE A 154 -1.45 11.45 12.27
CA PHE A 154 -0.76 12.57 11.60
C PHE A 154 -0.67 13.83 12.46
N ALA A 155 -1.64 14.06 13.35
CA ALA A 155 -1.72 15.24 14.21
C ALA A 155 -2.00 14.84 15.68
N PRO A 156 -1.01 14.23 16.37
CA PRO A 156 -1.20 13.76 17.74
C PRO A 156 -1.59 14.91 18.68
N GLY A 157 -2.49 14.61 19.63
CA GLY A 157 -3.04 15.60 20.56
C GLY A 157 -4.12 16.53 19.99
N THR A 158 -4.43 16.43 18.68
CA THR A 158 -5.53 17.20 18.07
C THR A 158 -6.81 16.36 17.99
N LYS A 159 -7.96 16.98 18.29
CA LYS A 159 -9.27 16.37 18.05
C LYS A 159 -9.64 16.53 16.56
N PRO A 160 -9.89 15.43 15.81
CA PRO A 160 -10.31 15.54 14.42
C PRO A 160 -11.67 16.24 14.28
N ASP A 161 -11.77 17.12 13.27
CA ASP A 161 -13.01 17.76 12.83
C ASP A 161 -13.85 16.71 12.08
N GLN A 162 -14.91 16.25 12.75
CA GLN A 162 -15.75 15.15 12.26
C GLN A 162 -16.55 15.53 11.01
N GLU A 163 -16.98 16.79 10.90
CA GLU A 163 -17.71 17.25 9.71
C GLU A 163 -16.80 17.33 8.50
N ARG A 164 -15.58 17.86 8.69
CA ARG A 164 -14.57 17.89 7.63
C ARG A 164 -14.19 16.49 7.20
N LEU A 165 -14.00 15.59 8.16
CA LEU A 165 -13.69 14.18 7.92
C LEU A 165 -14.80 13.52 7.08
N ALA A 166 -16.08 13.71 7.45
CA ALA A 166 -17.21 13.21 6.69
C ALA A 166 -17.24 13.75 5.25
N ARG A 167 -17.12 15.08 5.08
CA ARG A 167 -17.11 15.72 3.76
C ARG A 167 -16.00 15.18 2.85
N VAL A 168 -14.80 14.94 3.40
CA VAL A 168 -13.66 14.40 2.64
C VAL A 168 -13.93 12.95 2.20
N ILE A 169 -14.47 12.12 3.10
CA ILE A 169 -14.79 10.72 2.81
C ILE A 169 -15.89 10.62 1.75
N GLU A 170 -16.98 11.36 1.91
CA GLU A 170 -18.14 11.35 1.00
C GLU A 170 -17.82 11.96 -0.36
N GLY A 171 -16.96 12.99 -0.37
CA GLY A 171 -16.53 13.69 -1.58
C GLY A 171 -15.48 12.94 -2.41
N GLU A 172 -14.95 11.81 -1.91
CA GLU A 172 -13.88 11.08 -2.59
C GLU A 172 -14.32 10.57 -3.96
N THR A 173 -13.43 10.73 -4.94
CA THR A 173 -13.62 10.29 -6.32
C THR A 173 -13.07 8.88 -6.53
N HIS A 174 -13.86 8.04 -7.17
CA HIS A 174 -13.42 6.71 -7.59
C HIS A 174 -12.88 6.75 -9.02
N VAL A 175 -11.76 6.07 -9.25
CA VAL A 175 -11.19 5.85 -10.58
C VAL A 175 -11.15 4.35 -10.86
N ALA A 176 -11.93 3.92 -11.85
CA ALA A 176 -11.86 2.58 -12.40
C ALA A 176 -10.92 2.61 -13.61
N VAL A 177 -9.90 1.74 -13.62
CA VAL A 177 -8.99 1.60 -14.76
C VAL A 177 -9.19 0.21 -15.35
N THR A 178 -9.50 0.13 -16.64
CA THR A 178 -9.58 -1.14 -17.38
C THR A 178 -8.79 -1.06 -18.68
N LYS A 179 -8.31 -2.20 -19.18
CA LYS A 179 -7.59 -2.27 -20.46
C LYS A 179 -8.47 -1.86 -21.65
N GLN A 180 -9.78 -2.05 -21.54
CA GLN A 180 -10.74 -1.82 -22.62
C GLN A 180 -11.28 -0.38 -22.65
N GLU A 181 -11.55 0.20 -21.47
CA GLU A 181 -12.24 1.49 -21.34
C GLU A 181 -11.33 2.62 -20.86
N GLY A 182 -10.06 2.34 -20.54
CA GLY A 182 -9.14 3.32 -19.97
C GLY A 182 -9.55 3.70 -18.54
N GLU A 183 -9.47 5.00 -18.21
CA GLU A 183 -9.84 5.53 -16.90
C GLU A 183 -11.28 6.07 -16.90
N LYS A 184 -12.10 5.57 -15.96
CA LYS A 184 -13.45 6.06 -15.70
C LYS A 184 -13.53 6.67 -14.30
N TRP A 185 -13.84 7.95 -14.25
CA TRP A 185 -13.95 8.73 -13.03
C TRP A 185 -15.40 8.77 -12.55
N THR A 186 -15.62 8.54 -11.26
CA THR A 186 -16.94 8.66 -10.60
C THR A 186 -16.79 9.62 -9.43
N GLU A 187 -17.27 10.84 -9.61
CA GLU A 187 -17.27 11.86 -8.57
C GLU A 187 -18.15 11.48 -7.38
N LYS A 188 -17.77 11.89 -6.17
CA LYS A 188 -18.53 11.66 -4.93
C LYS A 188 -18.96 10.20 -4.76
N ALA A 189 -18.10 9.29 -5.20
CA ALA A 189 -18.35 7.86 -5.09
C ALA A 189 -18.21 7.37 -3.65
N GLY A 190 -17.55 8.18 -2.82
CA GLY A 190 -17.22 7.88 -1.45
C GLY A 190 -16.13 6.81 -1.33
N VAL A 191 -15.72 6.56 -0.09
CA VAL A 191 -14.78 5.48 0.21
C VAL A 191 -15.53 4.17 0.42
N ARG A 192 -15.39 3.24 -0.53
CA ARG A 192 -15.99 1.89 -0.45
C ARG A 192 -15.25 0.88 -1.32
N ALA A 193 -15.57 -0.39 -1.15
CA ALA A 193 -15.10 -1.46 -2.03
C ALA A 193 -15.93 -1.48 -3.32
N PHE A 194 -15.27 -1.30 -4.47
CA PHE A 194 -15.92 -1.31 -5.78
C PHE A 194 -15.79 -2.64 -6.54
N ARG A 195 -14.96 -3.56 -6.04
CA ARG A 195 -14.58 -4.78 -6.74
C ARG A 195 -14.96 -6.00 -5.92
N LYS A 196 -15.50 -7.01 -6.60
CA LYS A 196 -15.77 -8.35 -6.09
C LYS A 196 -14.73 -9.31 -6.66
N VAL A 197 -14.18 -10.17 -5.82
CA VAL A 197 -13.16 -11.16 -6.26
C VAL A 197 -13.78 -12.17 -7.22
N GLU A 198 -15.06 -12.49 -7.02
CA GLU A 198 -15.88 -13.41 -7.80
C GLU A 198 -16.11 -12.92 -9.24
N ALA A 199 -15.94 -11.62 -9.49
CA ALA A 199 -16.07 -11.04 -10.83
C ALA A 199 -14.76 -11.15 -11.65
N PHE A 200 -13.68 -11.65 -11.07
CA PHE A 200 -12.42 -11.81 -11.78
C PHE A 200 -12.50 -12.97 -12.79
N ARG A 201 -12.08 -12.74 -14.03
CA ARG A 201 -12.21 -13.72 -15.13
C ARG A 201 -11.47 -15.04 -14.92
N PHE A 202 -10.44 -15.06 -14.07
CA PHE A 202 -9.73 -16.28 -13.66
C PHE A 202 -10.04 -16.67 -12.22
N HIS A 203 -11.22 -16.28 -11.71
CA HIS A 203 -11.66 -16.66 -10.38
C HIS A 203 -11.66 -18.18 -10.22
N ASP A 204 -10.93 -18.65 -9.21
CA ASP A 204 -10.78 -20.05 -8.88
C ASP A 204 -10.65 -20.14 -7.34
N ALA A 205 -11.76 -20.47 -6.68
CA ALA A 205 -11.83 -20.46 -5.22
C ALA A 205 -10.88 -21.47 -4.57
N GLY A 206 -10.65 -22.62 -5.22
CA GLY A 206 -9.70 -23.62 -4.76
C GLY A 206 -8.28 -23.07 -4.80
N PHE A 207 -7.86 -22.53 -5.95
CA PHE A 207 -6.56 -21.91 -6.10
C PHE A 207 -6.34 -20.74 -5.12
N PHE A 208 -7.34 -19.88 -4.90
CA PHE A 208 -7.23 -18.77 -3.93
C PHE A 208 -7.07 -19.27 -2.49
N SER A 209 -7.81 -20.30 -2.11
CA SER A 209 -7.68 -20.90 -0.78
C SER A 209 -6.28 -21.49 -0.56
N GLU A 210 -5.76 -22.21 -1.56
CA GLU A 210 -4.40 -22.76 -1.53
C GLU A 210 -3.33 -21.66 -1.42
N LEU A 211 -3.48 -20.60 -2.23
CA LEU A 211 -2.55 -19.47 -2.25
C LEU A 211 -2.51 -18.74 -0.90
N GLU A 212 -3.68 -18.51 -0.29
CA GLU A 212 -3.77 -17.89 1.03
C GLU A 212 -3.19 -18.79 2.12
N ALA A 213 -3.48 -20.10 2.09
CA ALA A 213 -2.91 -21.05 3.04
C ALA A 213 -1.37 -21.05 2.98
N PHE A 214 -0.81 -21.13 1.77
CA PHE A 214 0.63 -21.04 1.53
C PHE A 214 1.22 -19.74 2.09
N ALA A 215 0.63 -18.59 1.77
CA ALA A 215 1.14 -17.29 2.21
C ALA A 215 1.09 -17.14 3.73
N GLN A 216 0.03 -17.62 4.38
CA GLN A 216 -0.12 -17.58 5.84
C GLN A 216 0.87 -18.50 6.55
N GLU A 217 1.11 -19.71 6.02
CA GLU A 217 2.14 -20.60 6.54
C GLU A 217 3.52 -19.97 6.44
N LYS A 218 3.86 -19.42 5.26
CA LYS A 218 5.12 -18.72 5.05
C LYS A 218 5.28 -17.53 6.00
N ARG A 219 4.25 -16.70 6.14
CA ARG A 219 4.21 -15.55 7.06
C ARG A 219 4.51 -15.98 8.51
N ARG A 220 3.86 -17.04 8.99
CA ARG A 220 4.12 -17.61 10.32
C ARG A 220 5.57 -18.09 10.47
N SER A 221 6.10 -18.80 9.47
CA SER A 221 7.48 -19.29 9.51
C SER A 221 8.51 -18.16 9.60
N LEU A 222 8.25 -17.02 8.94
CA LEU A 222 9.12 -15.85 8.94
C LEU A 222 9.01 -15.03 10.24
N ALA A 223 7.82 -14.95 10.84
CA ALA A 223 7.60 -14.21 12.09
C ALA A 223 8.24 -14.90 13.32
N VAL A 224 8.41 -16.22 13.29
CA VAL A 224 9.03 -17.02 14.37
C VAL A 224 10.55 -17.11 14.22
N ALA A 225 11.08 -16.84 13.03
CA ALA A 225 12.53 -16.87 12.82
C ALA A 225 13.21 -15.83 13.72
N PRO A 226 14.25 -16.20 14.50
CA PRO A 226 15.01 -15.23 15.26
C PRO A 226 15.54 -14.17 14.30
N VAL A 227 15.47 -12.89 14.71
CA VAL A 227 15.98 -11.77 13.92
C VAL A 227 17.46 -12.02 13.69
N ALA A 228 17.80 -12.60 12.53
CA ALA A 228 19.18 -12.76 12.12
C ALA A 228 19.78 -11.36 12.07
N GLU A 229 20.95 -11.17 12.70
CA GLU A 229 21.67 -9.92 12.59
C GLU A 229 21.77 -9.52 11.12
N PRO A 230 21.61 -8.22 10.77
CA PRO A 230 21.56 -7.79 9.39
C PRO A 230 22.81 -8.26 8.65
N ALA A 231 22.63 -9.25 7.78
CA ALA A 231 23.70 -9.83 6.98
C ALA A 231 24.32 -8.72 6.12
N ARG A 232 25.58 -8.39 6.41
CA ARG A 232 26.37 -7.48 5.58
C ARG A 232 26.63 -8.16 4.24
N GLY A 233 25.81 -7.78 3.25
CA GLY A 233 26.08 -7.95 1.83
C GLY A 233 25.97 -9.37 1.30
N VAL A 234 24.84 -9.70 0.67
CA VAL A 234 24.78 -10.67 -0.44
C VAL A 234 23.81 -10.17 -1.51
N ALA A 235 24.21 -10.39 -2.76
CA ALA A 235 23.80 -9.69 -3.96
C ALA A 235 22.39 -10.00 -4.48
N ARG A 236 21.85 -8.96 -5.16
CA ARG A 236 20.71 -8.95 -6.07
C ARG A 236 20.69 -10.12 -7.06
N ARG A 237 19.56 -10.83 -7.13
CA ARG A 237 18.94 -11.38 -8.36
C ARG A 237 17.61 -12.06 -7.99
N ALA A 238 16.48 -11.35 -8.19
CA ALA A 238 15.12 -11.95 -8.31
C ALA A 238 13.97 -10.95 -8.53
N LEU A 239 14.17 -9.62 -8.52
CA LEU A 239 13.04 -8.65 -8.49
C LEU A 239 13.00 -7.64 -9.65
N ASP A 240 13.84 -7.78 -10.69
CA ASP A 240 13.90 -6.80 -11.80
C ASP A 240 12.63 -6.76 -12.68
N GLY A 241 11.74 -7.76 -12.56
CA GLY A 241 10.40 -7.73 -13.16
C GLY A 241 9.38 -6.85 -12.40
N LEU A 242 9.58 -6.65 -11.09
CA LEU A 242 8.63 -5.96 -10.21
C LEU A 242 8.82 -4.43 -10.18
N ALA A 243 10.02 -3.95 -10.49
CA ALA A 243 10.33 -2.52 -10.51
C ALA A 243 9.83 -1.79 -11.78
N ARG A 244 9.45 -2.51 -12.85
CA ARG A 244 8.98 -1.88 -14.10
C ARG A 244 7.58 -1.29 -13.98
N SER A 245 6.69 -1.91 -13.19
CA SER A 245 5.33 -1.39 -12.95
C SER A 245 5.30 -0.14 -12.04
N ALA A 246 6.40 0.14 -11.31
CA ALA A 246 6.52 1.34 -10.49
C ALA A 246 6.97 2.60 -11.26
N ARG A 247 7.46 2.47 -12.51
CA ARG A 247 8.07 3.59 -13.27
C ARG A 247 7.08 4.48 -14.02
N LEU A 248 5.79 4.15 -14.10
CA LEU A 248 4.85 4.86 -14.98
C LEU A 248 3.58 5.42 -14.30
N VAL A 249 3.43 5.32 -12.97
CA VAL A 249 2.32 5.99 -12.25
C VAL A 249 2.62 7.48 -11.97
N GLY A 250 3.58 8.07 -12.70
CA GLY A 250 3.74 9.50 -12.84
C GLY A 250 2.84 10.05 -13.95
N ILE A 251 1.53 9.81 -13.87
CA ILE A 251 0.57 10.53 -14.73
C ILE A 251 0.11 11.74 -13.91
N GLY A 252 0.41 12.91 -14.46
CA GLY A 252 0.38 14.19 -13.78
C GLY A 252 -1.01 14.71 -13.44
N ARG A 253 -0.98 15.58 -12.42
CA ARG A 253 -1.92 16.64 -12.03
C ARG A 253 -3.37 16.22 -11.78
#